data_AF-A0A3B8JQF5-F1
#
_entry.id   AF-A0A3B8JQF5-F1
#
_cell.length_a   1.000
_cell.length_b   1.000
_cell.length_c   1.000
_cell.angle_alpha   90.00
_cell.angle_beta   90.00
_cell.angle_gamma   90.00
#
_symmetry.space_group_name_H-M   'P 1'
#
loop_
_entity.id
_entity.type
_entity.pdbx_description
1 polymer ?
#
loop_
_entity_poly.entity_id
_entity_poly.type
_entity_poly.pdbx_seq_one_letter_code
_entity_poly.pdbx_strand_id
1 'polypeptide(L)'
;MAARQWAAQELQIPAEILNDLSVEAIERLKRLPRWARDRFSQLNHAAMRRILECSSPCKVDLQEVLSYLRNLAADAVAGARRLTAAEEVINALPTDLLNLDKLREKLAKPELMNIIMRAELTELDFAKMRDFITKNLTGDKKQSYDVFTQYLSAVVPSKLGPDLNKFIEFAEPMDDATGRALRRAMFENFTKLHVPEFQGLERATFNVPGYKDIVVNTDLFDPTNGTIWEFKYQKTKLASKELNKYVPIIGQRATDTLYEAKTANFVFPTEDLARLNYANLKDRPAHKVFFLQQPSGQAIRPVELQ
;
A
#
# COMPACT_ATOMS: atom_id res chain seq x y z
N MET A 1 22.21 -12.40 -16.20
CA MET A 1 22.47 -11.17 -15.41
C MET A 1 21.24 -10.28 -15.27
N ALA A 2 20.56 -9.91 -16.36
CA ALA A 2 19.39 -9.02 -16.31
C ALA A 2 18.27 -9.45 -15.34
N ALA A 3 17.89 -10.74 -15.31
CA ALA A 3 16.87 -11.24 -14.39
C ALA A 3 17.25 -11.05 -12.91
N ARG A 4 18.48 -11.43 -12.53
CA ARG A 4 18.98 -11.25 -11.15
C ARG A 4 19.09 -9.77 -10.77
N GLN A 5 19.52 -8.92 -11.69
CA GLN A 5 19.58 -7.47 -11.46
C GLN A 5 18.17 -6.88 -11.24
N TRP A 6 17.20 -7.28 -12.05
CA TRP A 6 15.80 -6.90 -11.86
C TRP A 6 15.28 -7.32 -10.48
N ALA A 7 15.52 -8.57 -10.07
CA ALA A 7 15.09 -9.06 -8.76
C ALA A 7 15.76 -8.33 -7.58
N ALA A 8 17.04 -7.96 -7.72
CA ALA A 8 17.74 -7.14 -6.74
C ALA A 8 17.16 -5.72 -6.64
N GLN A 9 16.76 -5.11 -7.76
CA GLN A 9 16.29 -3.73 -7.81
C GLN A 9 14.80 -3.59 -7.45
N GLU A 10 13.94 -4.42 -8.05
CA GLU A 10 12.49 -4.30 -7.90
C GLU A 10 11.96 -4.99 -6.64
N LEU A 11 12.55 -6.14 -6.29
CA LEU A 11 12.11 -6.93 -5.14
C LEU A 11 13.06 -6.82 -3.95
N GLN A 12 14.17 -6.09 -4.09
CA GLN A 12 15.19 -5.92 -3.05
C GLN A 12 15.71 -7.27 -2.51
N ILE A 13 15.75 -8.30 -3.36
CA ILE A 13 16.23 -9.62 -2.96
C ILE A 13 17.75 -9.56 -2.83
N PRO A 14 18.32 -9.94 -1.66
CA PRO A 14 19.75 -9.89 -1.42
C PRO A 14 20.49 -11.01 -2.15
N ALA A 15 21.79 -10.80 -2.38
CA ALA A 15 22.60 -11.68 -3.23
C ALA A 15 22.60 -13.14 -2.77
N GLU A 16 22.59 -13.39 -1.46
CA GLU A 16 22.56 -14.73 -0.89
C GLU A 16 21.28 -15.51 -1.24
N ILE A 17 20.13 -14.84 -1.41
CA ILE A 17 18.89 -15.48 -1.85
C ILE A 17 18.86 -15.61 -3.37
N LEU A 18 19.38 -14.61 -4.09
CA LEU A 18 19.47 -14.64 -5.56
C LEU A 18 20.31 -15.80 -6.09
N ASN A 19 21.29 -16.26 -5.31
CA ASN A 19 22.11 -17.42 -5.66
C ASN A 19 21.33 -18.74 -5.62
N ASP A 20 20.33 -18.84 -4.74
CA ASP A 20 19.45 -20.02 -4.59
C ASP A 20 18.25 -20.00 -5.56
N LEU A 21 18.03 -18.88 -6.28
CA LEU A 21 16.96 -18.71 -7.25
C LEU A 21 17.41 -19.05 -8.68
N SER A 22 16.61 -19.88 -9.36
CA SER A 22 16.76 -20.11 -10.80
C SER A 22 16.26 -18.91 -11.61
N VAL A 23 16.70 -18.80 -12.87
CA VAL A 23 16.21 -17.75 -13.77
C VAL A 23 14.71 -17.87 -13.99
N GLU A 24 14.19 -19.08 -14.16
CA GLU A 24 12.77 -19.36 -14.33
C GLU A 24 11.96 -18.90 -13.12
N ALA A 25 12.46 -19.11 -11.90
CA ALA A 25 11.83 -18.62 -10.68
C ALA A 25 11.73 -17.09 -10.66
N ILE A 26 12.80 -16.40 -11.08
CA ILE A 26 12.80 -14.93 -11.19
C ILE A 26 11.82 -14.46 -12.25
N GLU A 27 11.76 -15.11 -13.42
CA GLU A 27 10.79 -14.78 -14.47
C GLU A 27 9.34 -15.02 -14.02
N ARG A 28 9.08 -15.96 -13.10
CA ARG A 28 7.76 -16.10 -12.45
C ARG A 28 7.47 -14.92 -11.52
N LEU A 29 8.43 -14.49 -10.71
CA LEU A 29 8.27 -13.35 -9.80
C LEU A 29 7.96 -12.03 -10.53
N LYS A 30 8.41 -11.87 -11.78
CA LYS A 30 8.02 -10.71 -12.62
C LYS A 30 6.52 -10.63 -12.89
N ARG A 31 5.79 -11.73 -12.75
CA ARG A 31 4.33 -11.78 -12.93
C ARG A 31 3.58 -11.30 -11.69
N LEU A 32 4.27 -11.00 -10.59
CA LEU A 32 3.63 -10.40 -9.42
C LEU A 32 3.02 -9.04 -9.80
N PRO A 33 1.76 -8.78 -9.42
CA PRO A 33 1.18 -7.46 -9.51
C PRO A 33 2.01 -6.49 -8.67
N ARG A 34 2.01 -5.21 -9.04
CA ARG A 34 2.93 -4.23 -8.44
C ARG A 34 2.78 -4.12 -6.94
N TRP A 35 1.55 -4.11 -6.43
CA TRP A 35 1.30 -4.05 -4.98
C TRP A 35 1.99 -5.20 -4.23
N ALA A 36 2.08 -6.39 -4.84
CA ALA A 36 2.76 -7.54 -4.26
C ALA A 36 4.27 -7.37 -4.35
N ARG A 37 4.80 -6.84 -5.46
CA ARG A 37 6.24 -6.50 -5.59
C ARG A 37 6.68 -5.49 -4.53
N ASP A 38 5.93 -4.40 -4.36
CA ASP A 38 6.20 -3.36 -3.37
C ASP A 38 6.12 -3.86 -1.93
N ARG A 39 5.20 -4.78 -1.65
CA ARG A 39 5.07 -5.39 -0.31
C ARG A 39 6.17 -6.42 -0.07
N PHE A 40 6.51 -7.22 -1.08
CA PHE A 40 7.60 -8.20 -1.00
C PHE A 40 8.94 -7.51 -0.73
N SER A 41 9.21 -6.38 -1.39
CA SER A 41 10.46 -5.63 -1.20
C SER A 41 10.63 -5.01 0.20
N GLN A 42 9.58 -5.03 1.03
CA GLN A 42 9.61 -4.56 2.42
C GLN A 42 9.91 -5.68 3.41
N LEU A 43 9.97 -6.93 2.95
CA LEU A 43 10.23 -8.07 3.81
C LEU A 43 11.70 -8.11 4.24
N ASN A 44 11.96 -8.65 5.43
CA ASN A 44 13.29 -9.02 5.84
C ASN A 44 13.77 -10.29 5.12
N HIS A 45 15.08 -10.54 5.13
CA HIS A 45 15.67 -11.64 4.36
C HIS A 45 15.15 -13.02 4.81
N ALA A 46 14.85 -13.19 6.10
CA ALA A 46 14.32 -14.45 6.63
C ALA A 46 12.91 -14.74 6.09
N ALA A 47 12.05 -13.73 6.07
CA ALA A 47 10.71 -13.83 5.49
C ALA A 47 10.78 -14.08 3.97
N MET A 48 11.65 -13.37 3.25
CA MET A 48 11.89 -13.61 1.82
C MET A 48 12.29 -15.07 1.56
N ARG A 49 13.25 -15.62 2.31
CA ARG A 49 13.66 -17.05 2.18
C ARG A 49 12.51 -18.00 2.43
N ARG A 50 11.71 -17.74 3.47
CA ARG A 50 10.57 -18.57 3.84
C ARG A 50 9.51 -18.60 2.74
N ILE A 51 9.12 -17.43 2.24
CA ILE A 51 8.04 -17.29 1.24
C ILE A 51 8.47 -17.79 -0.15
N LEU A 52 9.76 -17.66 -0.48
CA LEU A 52 10.32 -18.21 -1.72
C LEU A 52 10.67 -19.71 -1.61
N GLU A 53 10.40 -20.34 -0.45
CA GLU A 53 10.74 -21.74 -0.15
C GLU A 53 12.20 -22.10 -0.45
N CYS A 54 13.14 -21.28 0.04
CA CYS A 54 14.56 -21.44 -0.20
C CYS A 54 15.20 -22.53 0.67
N SER A 55 14.92 -23.81 0.36
CA SER A 55 15.62 -24.97 0.91
C SER A 55 16.84 -25.41 0.09
N SER A 56 17.28 -24.56 -0.86
CA SER A 56 18.34 -24.78 -1.86
C SER A 56 18.08 -26.01 -2.78
N PRO A 57 17.50 -25.82 -3.99
CA PRO A 57 17.08 -24.55 -4.60
C PRO A 57 15.75 -24.03 -4.05
N CYS A 58 15.47 -22.74 -4.25
CA CYS A 58 14.17 -22.14 -3.93
C CYS A 58 13.03 -22.69 -4.81
N LYS A 59 11.87 -22.98 -4.21
CA LYS A 59 10.67 -23.48 -4.91
C LYS A 59 9.60 -22.40 -4.99
N VAL A 60 9.81 -21.43 -5.87
CA VAL A 60 8.89 -20.29 -5.99
C VAL A 60 7.54 -20.71 -6.57
N ASP A 61 6.53 -20.68 -5.70
CA ASP A 61 5.10 -20.71 -6.05
C ASP A 61 4.51 -19.30 -5.97
N LEU A 62 4.02 -18.80 -7.11
CA LEU A 62 3.45 -17.46 -7.20
C LEU A 62 2.15 -17.33 -6.41
N GLN A 63 1.33 -18.39 -6.33
CA GLN A 63 0.07 -18.36 -5.60
C GLN A 63 0.31 -18.28 -4.10
N GLU A 64 1.28 -19.03 -3.58
CA GLU A 64 1.67 -18.97 -2.17
C GLU A 64 2.27 -17.60 -1.80
N VAL A 65 3.15 -17.06 -2.66
CA VAL A 65 3.70 -15.70 -2.47
C VAL A 65 2.55 -14.67 -2.43
N LEU A 66 1.61 -14.74 -3.37
CA LEU A 66 0.47 -13.82 -3.42
C LEU A 66 -0.47 -13.97 -2.22
N SER A 67 -0.76 -15.21 -1.82
CA SER A 67 -1.59 -15.53 -0.66
C SER A 67 -0.98 -14.93 0.59
N TYR A 68 0.31 -15.18 0.83
CA TYR A 68 1.05 -14.63 1.97
C TYR A 68 1.01 -13.10 2.00
N LEU A 69 1.36 -12.46 0.87
CA LEU A 69 1.45 -11.00 0.80
C LEU A 69 0.07 -10.35 0.93
N ARG A 70 -1.00 -10.99 0.46
CA ARG A 70 -2.38 -10.50 0.58
C ARG A 70 -2.89 -10.65 2.02
N ASN A 71 -2.61 -11.78 2.66
CA ASN A 71 -3.15 -12.18 3.96
C ASN A 71 -2.19 -11.81 5.09
N LEU A 72 -2.04 -10.50 5.31
CA LEU A 72 -1.30 -9.98 6.46
C LEU A 72 -2.06 -10.19 7.76
N ALA A 73 -3.40 -10.14 7.71
CA ALA A 73 -4.20 -10.62 8.82
C ALA A 73 -3.87 -12.09 9.08
N ALA A 74 -3.71 -12.47 10.35
CA ALA A 74 -3.76 -13.88 10.71
C ALA A 74 -5.17 -14.41 10.38
N ASP A 75 -5.23 -15.65 9.88
CA ASP A 75 -6.49 -16.36 9.75
C ASP A 75 -7.23 -16.30 11.09
N ALA A 76 -8.55 -16.29 11.05
CA ALA A 76 -9.36 -16.26 12.26
C ALA A 76 -9.18 -17.57 13.05
N VAL A 77 -8.09 -17.66 13.81
CA VAL A 77 -7.84 -18.76 14.72
C VAL A 77 -8.83 -18.60 15.87
N ALA A 78 -9.71 -19.59 16.04
CA ALA A 78 -10.63 -19.62 17.16
C ALA A 78 -9.84 -19.46 18.48
N GLY A 79 -10.13 -18.39 19.22
CA GLY A 79 -9.46 -18.06 20.48
C GLY A 79 -8.33 -17.03 20.40
N ALA A 80 -7.97 -16.50 19.22
CA ALA A 80 -7.01 -15.40 19.14
C ALA A 80 -7.53 -14.16 19.90
N ARG A 81 -6.75 -13.67 20.87
CA ARG A 81 -7.15 -12.56 21.74
C ARG A 81 -7.17 -11.25 20.95
N ARG A 82 -8.34 -10.61 20.88
CA ARG A 82 -8.50 -9.24 20.38
C ARG A 82 -7.83 -8.27 21.35
N LEU A 83 -7.13 -7.29 20.79
CA LEU A 83 -6.39 -6.30 21.58
C LEU A 83 -7.30 -5.12 21.92
N THR A 84 -7.42 -4.84 23.21
CA THR A 84 -8.34 -3.85 23.78
C THR A 84 -7.63 -2.79 24.62
N ALA A 85 -6.36 -3.01 24.98
CA ALA A 85 -5.56 -2.06 25.74
C ALA A 85 -4.17 -1.82 25.12
N ALA A 86 -3.60 -0.63 25.38
CA ALA A 86 -2.31 -0.23 24.84
C ALA A 86 -1.18 -1.21 25.18
N GLU A 87 -1.08 -1.67 26.43
CA GLU A 87 -0.04 -2.62 26.84
C GLU A 87 -0.19 -3.99 26.17
N GLU A 88 -1.42 -4.42 25.85
CA GLU A 88 -1.62 -5.65 25.07
C GLU A 88 -1.05 -5.51 23.66
N VAL A 89 -1.24 -4.34 23.03
CA VAL A 89 -0.62 -4.03 21.75
C VAL A 89 0.90 -4.04 21.88
N ILE A 90 1.46 -3.33 22.87
CA ILE A 90 2.91 -3.26 23.11
C ILE A 90 3.51 -4.66 23.27
N ASN A 91 2.86 -5.55 24.02
CA ASN A 91 3.33 -6.91 24.25
C ASN A 91 3.22 -7.82 23.02
N ALA A 92 2.31 -7.51 22.08
CA ALA A 92 2.17 -8.26 20.82
C ALA A 92 3.21 -7.86 19.74
N LEU A 93 3.93 -6.76 19.93
CA LEU A 93 4.94 -6.29 18.99
C LEU A 93 6.28 -7.04 19.17
N PRO A 94 7.13 -7.14 18.13
CA PRO A 94 8.48 -7.68 18.23
C PRO A 94 9.40 -6.69 18.97
N THR A 95 9.29 -6.68 20.31
CA THR A 95 9.92 -5.71 21.21
C THR A 95 11.45 -5.77 21.20
N ASP A 96 12.04 -6.91 20.82
CA ASP A 96 13.48 -7.10 20.60
C ASP A 96 14.03 -6.32 19.40
N LEU A 97 13.15 -5.89 18.48
CA LEU A 97 13.53 -5.20 17.25
C LEU A 97 13.12 -3.73 17.21
N LEU A 98 12.30 -3.28 18.17
CA LEU A 98 11.64 -1.97 18.11
C LEU A 98 11.93 -1.13 19.35
N ASN A 99 12.02 0.18 19.13
CA ASN A 99 11.91 1.15 20.20
C ASN A 99 10.44 1.54 20.40
N LEU A 100 9.92 1.26 21.59
CA LEU A 100 8.49 1.38 21.89
C LEU A 100 8.09 2.72 22.52
N ASP A 101 9.03 3.62 22.80
CA ASP A 101 8.75 4.84 23.58
C ASP A 101 7.70 5.72 22.90
N LYS A 102 7.89 5.99 21.61
CA LYS A 102 6.92 6.78 20.82
C LYS A 102 5.62 6.01 20.60
N LEU A 103 5.66 4.69 20.50
CA LEU A 103 4.47 3.86 20.34
C LEU A 103 3.60 3.91 21.60
N ARG A 104 4.21 3.80 22.79
CA ARG A 104 3.51 3.97 24.07
C ARG A 104 2.84 5.34 24.17
N GLU A 105 3.56 6.41 23.82
CA GLU A 105 2.99 7.78 23.80
C GLU A 105 1.77 7.89 22.87
N LYS A 106 1.81 7.23 21.70
CA LYS A 106 0.74 7.30 20.71
C LYS A 106 -0.44 6.38 21.03
N LEU A 107 -0.19 5.21 21.60
CA LEU A 107 -1.23 4.26 22.04
C LEU A 107 -1.92 4.70 23.34
N ALA A 108 -1.29 5.56 24.14
CA ALA A 108 -1.94 6.20 25.28
C ALA A 108 -3.10 7.14 24.85
N LYS A 109 -3.15 7.52 23.57
CA LYS A 109 -4.24 8.32 23.01
C LYS A 109 -5.29 7.42 22.32
N PRO A 110 -6.58 7.76 22.40
CA PRO A 110 -7.65 6.88 21.93
C PRO A 110 -7.64 6.65 20.42
N GLU A 111 -7.08 7.56 19.62
CA GLU A 111 -7.21 7.55 18.16
C GLU A 111 -6.60 6.28 17.54
N LEU A 112 -5.40 5.89 17.99
CA LEU A 112 -4.72 4.70 17.48
C LEU A 112 -5.34 3.41 18.03
N MET A 113 -5.72 3.40 19.31
CA MET A 113 -6.37 2.26 19.93
C MET A 113 -7.75 1.98 19.32
N ASN A 114 -8.53 3.00 19.02
CA ASN A 114 -9.84 2.86 18.39
C ASN A 114 -9.73 2.19 17.00
N ILE A 115 -8.69 2.50 16.23
CA ILE A 115 -8.42 1.85 14.94
C ILE A 115 -8.15 0.36 15.14
N ILE A 116 -7.27 0.01 16.08
CA ILE A 116 -6.88 -1.37 16.38
C ILE A 116 -8.08 -2.19 16.85
N MET A 117 -8.87 -1.64 17.79
CA MET A 117 -10.05 -2.30 18.35
C MET A 117 -11.15 -2.49 17.29
N ARG A 118 -11.44 -1.46 16.49
CA ARG A 118 -12.48 -1.54 15.45
C ARG A 118 -12.12 -2.46 14.29
N ALA A 119 -10.82 -2.63 14.01
CA ALA A 119 -10.33 -3.59 13.04
C ALA A 119 -10.23 -5.02 13.62
N GLU A 120 -10.55 -5.19 14.91
CA GLU A 120 -10.47 -6.46 15.63
C GLU A 120 -9.09 -7.14 15.52
N LEU A 121 -8.02 -6.34 15.57
CA LEU A 121 -6.66 -6.86 15.49
C LEU A 121 -6.30 -7.66 16.73
N THR A 122 -5.52 -8.71 16.51
CA THR A 122 -5.09 -9.68 17.51
C THR A 122 -3.56 -9.66 17.67
N GLU A 123 -3.07 -10.37 18.68
CA GLU A 123 -1.63 -10.54 18.86
C GLU A 123 -0.94 -11.22 17.65
N LEU A 124 -1.62 -12.16 16.99
CA LEU A 124 -1.10 -12.86 15.81
C LEU A 124 -0.97 -11.93 14.60
N ASP A 125 -1.87 -10.95 14.47
CA ASP A 125 -1.79 -9.93 13.43
C ASP A 125 -0.53 -9.07 13.61
N PHE A 126 -0.15 -8.72 14.85
CA PHE A 126 1.07 -7.95 15.11
C PHE A 126 2.36 -8.79 15.14
N ALA A 127 2.28 -10.08 15.47
CA ALA A 127 3.44 -10.98 15.40
C ALA A 127 4.04 -11.04 13.99
N LYS A 128 3.18 -11.05 12.96
CA LYS A 128 3.59 -11.01 11.53
C LYS A 128 4.36 -9.74 11.14
N MET A 129 4.28 -8.65 11.92
CA MET A 129 5.04 -7.43 11.66
C MET A 129 6.55 -7.66 11.71
N ARG A 130 7.03 -8.67 12.47
CA ARG A 130 8.46 -9.05 12.51
C ARG A 130 9.05 -9.22 11.10
N ASP A 131 8.26 -9.78 10.18
CA ASP A 131 8.69 -10.05 8.81
C ASP A 131 8.95 -8.79 7.99
N PHE A 132 8.45 -7.62 8.43
CA PHE A 132 8.60 -6.33 7.76
C PHE A 132 9.64 -5.42 8.44
N ILE A 133 10.33 -5.91 9.47
CA ILE A 133 11.41 -5.18 10.14
C ILE A 133 12.74 -5.61 9.53
N THR A 134 13.29 -4.76 8.65
CA THR A 134 14.49 -5.06 7.86
C THR A 134 15.81 -4.77 8.58
N LYS A 135 15.78 -4.08 9.73
CA LYS A 135 16.94 -3.75 10.55
C LYS A 135 16.55 -3.59 12.02
N ASN A 136 17.51 -3.64 12.94
CA ASN A 136 17.26 -3.37 14.35
C ASN A 136 16.92 -1.87 14.56
N LEU A 137 15.78 -1.58 15.17
CA LEU A 137 15.26 -0.21 15.40
C LEU A 137 15.19 0.16 16.89
N THR A 138 15.81 -0.61 17.78
CA THR A 138 15.81 -0.34 19.24
C THR A 138 16.39 1.04 19.61
N GLY A 139 17.26 1.61 18.78
CA GLY A 139 17.79 2.98 18.92
C GLY A 139 16.97 4.09 18.25
N ASP A 140 15.93 3.78 17.48
CA ASP A 140 15.18 4.76 16.67
C ASP A 140 13.66 4.66 16.88
N LYS A 141 13.17 5.46 17.83
CA LYS A 141 11.74 5.56 18.15
C LYS A 141 10.88 6.12 17.02
N LYS A 142 11.44 6.97 16.14
CA LYS A 142 10.68 7.54 15.03
C LYS A 142 10.47 6.48 13.97
N GLN A 143 11.54 5.82 13.54
CA GLN A 143 11.48 4.77 12.54
C GLN A 143 10.64 3.57 13.01
N SER A 144 10.71 3.21 14.29
CA SER A 144 9.85 2.16 14.87
C SER A 144 8.35 2.48 14.74
N TYR A 145 7.97 3.73 15.00
CA TYR A 145 6.59 4.19 14.81
C TYR A 145 6.18 4.25 13.33
N ASP A 146 7.10 4.66 12.45
CA ASP A 146 6.84 4.74 11.02
C ASP A 146 6.59 3.32 10.44
N VAL A 147 7.39 2.31 10.82
CA VAL A 147 7.18 0.90 10.46
C VAL A 147 5.84 0.38 11.00
N PHE A 148 5.53 0.66 12.26
CA PHE A 148 4.26 0.25 12.86
C PHE A 148 3.05 0.81 12.11
N THR A 149 3.04 2.11 11.80
CA THR A 149 1.92 2.75 11.09
C THR A 149 1.80 2.30 9.64
N GLN A 150 2.92 2.04 8.97
CA GLN A 150 2.95 1.43 7.64
C GLN A 150 2.34 0.02 7.66
N TYR A 151 2.75 -0.81 8.63
CA TYR A 151 2.18 -2.15 8.81
C TYR A 151 0.68 -2.10 9.13
N LEU A 152 0.28 -1.23 10.07
CA LEU A 152 -1.12 -1.04 10.45
C LEU A 152 -1.99 -0.65 9.24
N SER A 153 -1.46 0.23 8.37
CA SER A 153 -2.16 0.67 7.15
C SER A 153 -2.35 -0.43 6.12
N ALA A 154 -1.55 -1.51 6.17
CA ALA A 154 -1.63 -2.65 5.27
C ALA A 154 -2.44 -3.82 5.86
N VAL A 155 -2.29 -4.10 7.16
CA VAL A 155 -2.98 -5.22 7.83
C VAL A 155 -4.47 -4.95 8.00
N VAL A 156 -4.89 -3.70 8.25
CA VAL A 156 -6.31 -3.37 8.43
C VAL A 156 -7.12 -3.64 7.15
N PRO A 157 -6.74 -3.15 5.94
CA PRO A 157 -7.45 -3.51 4.71
C PRO A 157 -7.44 -5.01 4.38
N SER A 158 -6.38 -5.73 4.78
CA SER A 158 -6.32 -7.20 4.68
C SER A 158 -7.36 -7.86 5.59
N LYS A 159 -7.48 -7.38 6.83
CA LYS A 159 -8.43 -7.90 7.85
C LYS A 159 -9.89 -7.61 7.51
N LEU A 160 -10.19 -6.42 7.00
CA LEU A 160 -11.57 -6.02 6.69
C LEU A 160 -12.16 -6.82 5.53
N GLY A 161 -11.33 -7.23 4.57
CA GLY A 161 -11.73 -7.96 3.37
C GLY A 161 -12.18 -7.03 2.22
N PRO A 162 -12.73 -7.59 1.13
CA PRO A 162 -13.04 -6.88 -0.12
C PRO A 162 -14.40 -6.14 -0.11
N ASP A 163 -14.95 -5.83 1.06
CA ASP A 163 -16.21 -5.09 1.20
C ASP A 163 -15.93 -3.59 1.33
N LEU A 164 -16.30 -2.82 0.28
CA LEU A 164 -16.12 -1.38 0.20
C LEU A 164 -16.95 -0.64 1.25
N ASN A 165 -18.19 -1.05 1.49
CA ASN A 165 -19.07 -0.39 2.46
C ASN A 165 -18.52 -0.59 3.88
N LYS A 166 -18.11 -1.81 4.21
CA LYS A 166 -17.45 -2.11 5.48
C LYS A 166 -16.17 -1.30 5.65
N PHE A 167 -15.37 -1.14 4.58
CA PHE A 167 -14.18 -0.28 4.62
C PHE A 167 -14.52 1.19 4.87
N ILE A 168 -15.54 1.74 4.19
CA ILE A 168 -15.99 3.12 4.38
C ILE A 168 -16.50 3.33 5.80
N GLU A 169 -17.37 2.47 6.31
CA GLU A 169 -17.88 2.52 7.69
C GLU A 169 -16.75 2.47 8.71
N PHE A 170 -15.72 1.64 8.45
CA PHE A 170 -14.52 1.61 9.26
C PHE A 170 -13.75 2.94 9.19
N ALA A 171 -13.50 3.47 8.00
CA ALA A 171 -12.66 4.64 7.78
C ALA A 171 -13.32 5.98 8.17
N GLU A 172 -14.66 6.03 8.20
CA GLU A 172 -15.42 7.27 8.32
C GLU A 172 -15.09 8.07 9.59
N PRO A 173 -15.10 7.53 10.82
CA PRO A 173 -14.87 8.34 12.02
C PRO A 173 -13.39 8.71 12.25
N MET A 174 -12.46 8.36 11.35
CA MET A 174 -11.03 8.66 11.48
C MET A 174 -10.71 10.12 11.10
N ASP A 175 -11.28 11.07 11.85
CA ASP A 175 -11.22 12.50 11.52
C ASP A 175 -10.17 13.29 12.31
N ASP A 176 -9.48 12.68 13.27
CA ASP A 176 -8.31 13.27 13.93
C ASP A 176 -7.06 13.28 13.02
N ALA A 177 -5.98 13.95 13.44
CA ALA A 177 -4.78 14.07 12.61
C ALA A 177 -4.12 12.72 12.29
N THR A 178 -4.10 11.78 13.24
CA THR A 178 -3.55 10.43 13.07
C THR A 178 -4.48 9.61 12.19
N GLY A 179 -5.78 9.65 12.48
CA GLY A 179 -6.83 9.00 11.71
C GLY A 179 -6.80 9.42 10.24
N ARG A 180 -6.73 10.72 9.93
CA ARG A 180 -6.68 11.20 8.54
C ARG A 180 -5.46 10.69 7.78
N ALA A 181 -4.29 10.64 8.43
CA ALA A 181 -3.06 10.15 7.81
C ALA A 181 -3.16 8.64 7.49
N LEU A 182 -3.62 7.84 8.47
CA LEU A 182 -3.79 6.40 8.31
C LEU A 182 -4.89 6.06 7.32
N ARG A 183 -6.01 6.79 7.33
CA ARG A 183 -7.15 6.58 6.43
C ARG A 183 -6.74 6.65 4.97
N ARG A 184 -5.91 7.62 4.61
CA ARG A 184 -5.37 7.74 3.25
C ARG A 184 -4.56 6.50 2.86
N ALA A 185 -3.62 6.10 3.72
CA ALA A 185 -2.74 4.96 3.45
C ALA A 185 -3.52 3.62 3.42
N MET A 186 -4.51 3.46 4.29
CA MET A 186 -5.40 2.30 4.33
C MET A 186 -6.26 2.22 3.07
N PHE A 187 -6.78 3.35 2.59
CA PHE A 187 -7.57 3.37 1.36
C PHE A 187 -6.73 2.95 0.15
N GLU A 188 -5.51 3.47 0.02
CA GLU A 188 -4.60 3.05 -1.04
C GLU A 188 -4.26 1.55 -0.97
N ASN A 189 -4.03 1.01 0.23
CA ASN A 189 -3.81 -0.43 0.38
C ASN A 189 -5.09 -1.24 0.05
N PHE A 190 -6.26 -0.77 0.45
CA PHE A 190 -7.54 -1.40 0.13
C PHE A 190 -7.77 -1.47 -1.38
N THR A 191 -7.61 -0.34 -2.09
CA THR A 191 -7.84 -0.29 -3.54
C THR A 191 -6.87 -1.17 -4.30
N LYS A 192 -5.58 -1.16 -3.95
CA LYS A 192 -4.56 -2.04 -4.54
C LYS A 192 -4.88 -3.52 -4.35
N LEU A 193 -5.43 -3.90 -3.20
CA LEU A 193 -5.72 -5.30 -2.87
C LEU A 193 -7.00 -5.81 -3.54
N HIS A 194 -8.05 -4.97 -3.59
CA HIS A 194 -9.42 -5.45 -3.81
C HIS A 194 -10.11 -4.89 -5.05
N VAL A 195 -9.50 -3.94 -5.77
CA VAL A 195 -10.03 -3.42 -7.05
C VAL A 195 -9.23 -4.02 -8.22
N PRO A 196 -9.82 -4.91 -9.04
CA PRO A 196 -9.11 -5.62 -10.10
C PRO A 196 -8.39 -4.71 -11.10
N GLU A 197 -9.00 -3.58 -11.45
CA GLU A 197 -8.48 -2.60 -12.41
C GLU A 197 -7.12 -2.00 -11.99
N PHE A 198 -6.80 -2.06 -10.70
CA PHE A 198 -5.56 -1.47 -10.16
C PHE A 198 -4.44 -2.50 -9.91
N GLN A 199 -4.63 -3.77 -10.27
CA GLN A 199 -3.61 -4.81 -10.08
C GLN A 199 -2.36 -4.62 -10.96
N GLY A 200 -2.52 -3.98 -12.13
CA GLY A 200 -1.47 -3.82 -13.15
C GLY A 200 -0.72 -2.50 -13.15
N LEU A 201 -0.95 -1.62 -12.17
CA LEU A 201 -0.33 -0.29 -12.12
C LEU A 201 1.17 -0.37 -11.82
N GLU A 202 1.98 0.53 -12.36
CA GLU A 202 3.43 0.56 -12.21
C GLU A 202 3.94 1.90 -11.67
N ARG A 203 5.23 1.93 -11.31
CA ARG A 203 5.93 3.19 -11.05
C ARG A 203 6.36 3.83 -12.37
N ALA A 204 6.21 5.14 -12.46
CA ALA A 204 6.77 5.92 -13.55
C ALA A 204 7.27 7.27 -13.04
N THR A 205 8.43 7.67 -13.57
CA THR A 205 9.13 8.91 -13.21
C THR A 205 9.08 9.88 -14.39
N PHE A 206 8.60 11.10 -14.18
CA PHE A 206 8.48 12.11 -15.24
C PHE A 206 9.30 13.35 -14.90
N ASN A 207 10.04 13.87 -15.88
CA ASN A 207 10.66 15.18 -15.75
C ASN A 207 9.63 16.28 -16.05
N VAL A 208 9.66 17.36 -15.27
CA VAL A 208 8.80 18.53 -15.52
C VAL A 208 9.43 19.37 -16.64
N PRO A 209 8.71 19.63 -17.75
CA PRO A 209 9.23 20.44 -18.85
C PRO A 209 9.69 21.82 -18.39
N GLY A 210 10.88 22.23 -18.83
CA GLY A 210 11.47 23.51 -18.46
C GLY A 210 12.15 23.56 -17.08
N TYR A 211 12.13 22.45 -16.32
CA TYR A 211 12.77 22.36 -15.01
C TYR A 211 13.71 21.15 -14.94
N LYS A 212 15.01 21.41 -14.78
CA LYS A 212 16.05 20.37 -14.86
C LYS A 212 16.01 19.35 -13.71
N ASP A 213 15.60 19.80 -12.53
CA ASP A 213 15.70 19.01 -11.29
C ASP A 213 14.33 18.75 -10.62
N ILE A 214 13.24 19.00 -11.35
CA ILE A 214 11.89 18.73 -10.84
C ILE A 214 11.37 17.47 -11.52
N VAL A 215 11.13 16.45 -10.70
CA VAL A 215 10.55 15.16 -11.11
C VAL A 215 9.19 14.95 -10.44
N VAL A 216 8.29 14.29 -11.16
CA VAL A 216 7.02 13.79 -10.62
C VAL A 216 7.05 12.28 -10.65
N ASN A 217 7.04 11.69 -9.45
CA ASN A 217 6.90 10.25 -9.28
C ASN A 217 5.42 9.87 -9.19
N THR A 218 5.08 8.81 -9.92
CA THR A 218 3.76 8.19 -9.91
C THR A 218 3.94 6.74 -9.50
N ASP A 219 3.24 6.31 -8.45
CA ASP A 219 3.30 4.90 -7.97
C ASP A 219 2.16 4.03 -8.54
N LEU A 220 1.32 4.63 -9.38
CA LEU A 220 0.00 4.14 -9.77
C LEU A 220 -0.27 4.45 -11.26
N PHE A 221 0.70 4.15 -12.12
CA PHE A 221 0.63 4.44 -13.55
C PHE A 221 0.21 3.22 -14.36
N ASP A 222 -0.79 3.36 -15.22
CA ASP A 222 -1.16 2.37 -16.22
C ASP A 222 -0.41 2.67 -17.53
N PRO A 223 0.63 1.90 -17.89
CA PRO A 223 1.41 2.13 -19.09
C PRO A 223 0.64 1.85 -20.38
N THR A 224 -0.40 1.01 -20.33
CA THR A 224 -1.19 0.64 -21.52
C THR A 224 -2.00 1.84 -22.01
N ASN A 225 -2.62 2.56 -21.07
CA ASN A 225 -3.47 3.71 -21.39
C ASN A 225 -2.78 5.06 -21.18
N GLY A 226 -1.60 5.08 -20.57
CA GLY A 226 -0.93 6.32 -20.16
C GLY A 226 -1.66 7.02 -19.03
N THR A 227 -2.32 6.27 -18.13
CA THR A 227 -3.21 6.83 -17.12
C THR A 227 -2.55 6.82 -15.75
N ILE A 228 -2.45 7.98 -15.12
CA ILE A 228 -2.06 8.10 -13.72
C ILE A 228 -3.30 7.93 -12.86
N TRP A 229 -3.29 6.99 -11.92
CA TRP A 229 -4.35 6.82 -10.93
C TRP A 229 -3.90 7.41 -9.58
N GLU A 230 -4.67 8.32 -8.99
CA GLU A 230 -4.35 8.92 -7.68
C GLU A 230 -5.50 8.63 -6.71
N PHE A 231 -5.21 7.89 -5.65
CA PHE A 231 -6.21 7.53 -4.65
C PHE A 231 -6.30 8.59 -3.55
N LYS A 232 -7.50 9.12 -3.31
CA LYS A 232 -7.75 10.18 -2.33
C LYS A 232 -8.88 9.78 -1.38
N TYR A 233 -8.54 9.68 -0.09
CA TYR A 233 -9.54 9.62 0.98
C TYR A 233 -9.41 10.86 1.86
N GLN A 234 -10.14 11.90 1.50
CA GLN A 234 -10.23 13.13 2.29
C GLN A 234 -11.63 13.72 2.22
N LYS A 235 -12.08 14.23 3.37
CA LYS A 235 -13.40 14.87 3.52
C LYS A 235 -13.39 16.38 3.24
N THR A 236 -12.28 16.89 2.73
CA THR A 236 -12.08 18.31 2.41
C THR A 236 -11.64 18.45 0.96
N LYS A 237 -11.78 19.65 0.40
CA LYS A 237 -11.27 19.95 -0.95
C LYS A 237 -9.75 19.75 -1.01
N LEU A 238 -9.28 19.20 -2.12
CA LEU A 238 -7.85 19.07 -2.42
C LEU A 238 -7.19 20.44 -2.49
N ALA A 239 -5.98 20.55 -1.96
CA ALA A 239 -5.19 21.76 -2.08
C ALA A 239 -4.75 21.97 -3.54
N SER A 240 -4.59 23.23 -3.96
CA SER A 240 -4.19 23.58 -5.34
C SER A 240 -2.93 22.86 -5.81
N LYS A 241 -1.97 22.65 -4.91
CA LYS A 241 -0.74 21.91 -5.22
C LYS A 241 -1.02 20.45 -5.59
N GLU A 242 -1.96 19.79 -4.92
CA GLU A 242 -2.32 18.41 -5.22
C GLU A 242 -3.10 18.31 -6.52
N LEU A 243 -4.02 19.25 -6.74
CA LEU A 243 -4.80 19.32 -7.97
C LEU A 243 -3.90 19.56 -9.21
N ASN A 244 -2.83 20.36 -9.07
CA ASN A 244 -1.93 20.70 -10.16
C ASN A 244 -0.75 19.73 -10.32
N LYS A 245 -0.61 18.71 -9.46
CA LYS A 245 0.58 17.83 -9.41
C LYS A 245 0.93 17.24 -10.78
N TYR A 246 -0.09 16.82 -11.53
CA TYR A 246 0.11 16.07 -12.78
C TYR A 246 0.02 16.93 -14.04
N VAL A 247 -0.55 18.13 -13.95
CA VAL A 247 -0.67 19.08 -15.07
C VAL A 247 0.62 19.23 -15.89
N PRO A 248 1.80 19.45 -15.29
CA PRO A 248 3.01 19.68 -16.10
C PRO A 248 3.55 18.43 -16.82
N ILE A 249 3.12 17.22 -16.42
CA ILE A 249 3.63 15.98 -17.00
C ILE A 249 2.66 15.31 -17.97
N ILE A 250 1.45 15.85 -18.13
CA ILE A 250 0.53 15.40 -19.19
C ILE A 250 1.17 15.69 -20.56
N GLY A 251 1.17 14.69 -21.44
CA GLY A 251 1.85 14.66 -22.74
C GLY A 251 3.35 14.35 -22.66
N GLN A 252 3.91 14.11 -21.47
CA GLN A 252 5.33 13.80 -21.29
C GLN A 252 5.56 12.30 -21.21
N ARG A 253 6.76 11.87 -21.65
CA ARG A 253 7.21 10.48 -21.50
C ARG A 253 7.97 10.29 -20.21
N ALA A 254 7.72 9.15 -19.57
CA ALA A 254 8.44 8.72 -18.39
C ALA A 254 9.91 8.45 -18.74
N THR A 255 10.83 8.78 -17.84
CA THR A 255 12.28 8.66 -18.05
C THR A 255 12.76 7.22 -17.93
N ASP A 256 12.05 6.42 -17.15
CA ASP A 256 12.35 5.01 -16.83
C ASP A 256 11.72 4.03 -17.82
N THR A 257 10.50 4.31 -18.26
CA THR A 257 9.69 3.37 -19.06
C THR A 257 9.36 3.86 -20.47
N LEU A 258 9.60 5.14 -20.78
CA LEU A 258 9.29 5.80 -22.05
C LEU A 258 7.79 5.88 -22.42
N TYR A 259 6.90 5.43 -21.54
CA TYR A 259 5.44 5.57 -21.73
C TYR A 259 5.00 7.02 -21.50
N GLU A 260 3.99 7.45 -22.25
CA GLU A 260 3.46 8.81 -22.17
C GLU A 260 2.33 8.92 -21.12
N ALA A 261 2.37 9.95 -20.27
CA ALA A 261 1.26 10.30 -19.40
C ALA A 261 0.20 11.08 -20.16
N LYS A 262 -0.97 10.47 -20.36
CA LYS A 262 -2.10 11.04 -21.11
C LYS A 262 -3.18 11.61 -20.21
N THR A 263 -3.49 10.93 -19.10
CA THR A 263 -4.58 11.35 -18.19
C THR A 263 -4.18 11.22 -16.73
N ALA A 264 -4.82 12.01 -15.88
CA ALA A 264 -4.74 11.90 -14.42
C ALA A 264 -6.13 11.66 -13.81
N ASN A 265 -6.34 10.44 -13.32
CA ASN A 265 -7.59 9.96 -12.75
C ASN A 265 -7.52 10.01 -11.23
N PHE A 266 -8.36 10.82 -10.59
CA PHE A 266 -8.48 10.91 -9.14
C PHE A 266 -9.62 10.03 -8.66
N VAL A 267 -9.32 9.05 -7.80
CA VAL A 267 -10.30 8.08 -7.29
C VAL A 267 -10.60 8.37 -5.83
N PHE A 268 -11.88 8.48 -5.52
CA PHE A 268 -12.41 8.68 -4.18
C PHE A 268 -13.19 7.44 -3.71
N PRO A 269 -13.33 7.19 -2.40
CA PRO A 269 -14.06 6.04 -1.90
C PRO A 269 -15.57 6.14 -2.18
N THR A 270 -16.13 7.35 -2.27
CA THR A 270 -17.56 7.62 -2.45
C THR A 270 -17.82 8.70 -3.48
N GLU A 271 -19.03 8.71 -4.03
CA GLU A 271 -19.50 9.71 -4.98
C GLU A 271 -19.49 11.13 -4.37
N ASP A 272 -19.90 11.28 -3.11
CA ASP A 272 -19.92 12.59 -2.43
C ASP A 272 -18.52 13.21 -2.33
N LEU A 273 -17.50 12.43 -2.01
CA LEU A 273 -16.12 12.91 -1.95
C LEU A 273 -15.55 13.22 -3.34
N ALA A 274 -15.96 12.47 -4.36
CA ALA A 274 -15.66 12.80 -5.74
C ALA A 274 -16.31 14.13 -6.15
N ARG A 275 -17.61 14.32 -5.88
CA ARG A 275 -18.38 15.55 -6.17
C ARG A 275 -17.78 16.77 -5.47
N LEU A 276 -17.30 16.64 -4.25
CA LEU A 276 -16.62 17.72 -3.50
C LEU A 276 -15.42 18.30 -4.26
N ASN A 277 -14.72 17.48 -5.05
CA ASN A 277 -13.50 17.85 -5.77
C ASN A 277 -13.73 18.01 -7.29
N TYR A 278 -14.90 17.64 -7.79
CA TYR A 278 -15.19 17.51 -9.22
C TYR A 278 -14.95 18.79 -10.01
N ALA A 279 -15.58 19.90 -9.60
CA ALA A 279 -15.49 21.17 -10.31
C ALA A 279 -14.03 21.65 -10.47
N ASN A 280 -13.22 21.48 -9.43
CA ASN A 280 -11.82 21.89 -9.49
C ASN A 280 -11.02 20.94 -10.40
N LEU A 281 -11.21 19.63 -10.29
CA LEU A 281 -10.42 18.67 -11.06
C LEU A 281 -10.76 18.68 -12.54
N LYS A 282 -12.04 18.77 -12.92
CA LYS A 282 -12.46 18.72 -14.34
C LYS A 282 -11.98 19.90 -15.17
N ASP A 283 -11.73 21.04 -14.53
CA ASP A 283 -11.21 22.24 -15.21
C ASP A 283 -9.74 22.08 -15.62
N ARG A 284 -9.06 21.01 -15.19
CA ARG A 284 -7.66 20.74 -15.52
C ARG A 284 -7.56 19.84 -16.75
N PRO A 285 -6.59 20.11 -17.65
CA PRO A 285 -6.39 19.30 -18.84
C PRO A 285 -6.21 17.82 -18.49
N ALA A 286 -6.98 16.96 -19.14
CA ALA A 286 -6.91 15.51 -19.03
C ALA A 286 -7.05 14.94 -17.60
N HIS A 287 -7.66 15.71 -16.68
CA HIS A 287 -8.00 15.23 -15.35
C HIS A 287 -9.41 14.66 -15.34
N LYS A 288 -9.56 13.51 -14.69
CA LYS A 288 -10.83 12.82 -14.53
C LYS A 288 -11.07 12.47 -13.07
N VAL A 289 -12.33 12.37 -12.69
CA VAL A 289 -12.74 12.10 -11.31
C VAL A 289 -13.55 10.83 -11.27
N PHE A 290 -13.18 9.94 -10.36
CA PHE A 290 -13.79 8.65 -10.17
C PHE A 290 -14.19 8.46 -8.72
N PHE A 291 -15.22 7.64 -8.49
CA PHE A 291 -15.50 7.05 -7.19
C PHE A 291 -15.56 5.53 -7.30
N LEU A 292 -15.44 4.83 -6.17
CA LEU A 292 -15.60 3.38 -6.14
C LEU A 292 -17.06 2.99 -5.94
N GLN A 293 -17.49 1.95 -6.63
CA GLN A 293 -18.80 1.34 -6.46
C GLN A 293 -18.66 -0.16 -6.33
N GLN A 294 -19.43 -0.76 -5.43
CA GLN A 294 -19.57 -2.21 -5.31
C GLN A 294 -21.04 -2.60 -5.51
N PRO A 295 -21.45 -2.94 -6.74
CA PRO A 295 -22.78 -3.50 -6.97
C PRO A 295 -22.96 -4.82 -6.22
N SER A 296 -24.20 -5.15 -5.85
CA SER A 296 -24.50 -6.39 -5.12
C SER A 296 -23.98 -7.63 -5.88
N GLY A 297 -23.18 -8.45 -5.20
CA GLY A 297 -22.59 -9.67 -5.76
C GLY A 297 -21.50 -9.44 -6.82
N GLN A 298 -21.01 -8.21 -7.00
CA GLN A 298 -19.97 -7.89 -7.99
C GLN A 298 -18.69 -7.38 -7.34
N ALA A 299 -17.60 -7.44 -8.12
CA ALA A 299 -16.34 -6.83 -7.74
C ALA A 299 -16.47 -5.29 -7.65
N ILE A 300 -15.64 -4.69 -6.80
CA ILE A 300 -15.51 -3.24 -6.73
C ILE A 300 -14.95 -2.73 -8.05
N ARG A 301 -15.51 -1.64 -8.58
CA ARG A 301 -15.05 -0.98 -9.81
C ARG A 301 -14.99 0.54 -9.65
N PRO A 302 -14.08 1.23 -10.34
CA PRO A 302 -14.12 2.68 -10.44
C PRO A 302 -15.22 3.13 -11.42
N VAL A 303 -15.93 4.21 -11.07
CA VAL A 303 -16.98 4.84 -11.88
C VAL A 303 -16.60 6.30 -12.11
N GLU A 304 -16.52 6.72 -13.38
CA GLU A 304 -16.22 8.11 -13.75
C GLU A 304 -17.41 9.01 -13.43
N LEU A 305 -17.15 10.08 -12.68
CA LEU A 305 -18.13 11.10 -12.37
C LEU A 305 -18.32 12.02 -13.58
N GLN A 306 -19.56 12.11 -14.07
CA GLN A 306 -19.97 12.97 -15.20
C GLN A 306 -20.42 14.35 -14.72
#